data_AF-A0A6N1YE18-F1
#
_entry.id   AF-A0A6N1YE18-F1
#
_cell.length_a   1.000
_cell.length_b   1.000
_cell.length_c   1.000
_cell.angle_alpha   90.00
_cell.angle_beta   90.00
_cell.angle_gamma   90.00
#
_symmetry.space_group_name_H-M   'P 1'
#
loop_
_entity.id
_entity.type
_entity.pdbx_description
1 polymer ?
#
loop_
_entity_poly.entity_id
_entity_poly.type
_entity_poly.pdbx_seq_one_letter_code
_entity_poly.pdbx_strand_id
1 'polypeptide(L)'
;MSLIFLLTTGCANAPIWQAPGEVLVTEQAITLALNDLEGGSYTNDFESDVIPDIPAPKALRPCCAFGNGLMVKLGEIPLVGFKLDNIRAPSDLGPHKYDNGLISFDLADNRGWIDDENNGLVYTCRGGFIDVAHVRDNADMTIFLAAQAGRNMDKGGIIKLPDQGGEIHIIFHPIPKELLNEYGRLLLVSRIGQWTAFQLSIWHEIATWYGFASLIGWPEKLSSFSPEDLYSNLLGTKIAGSIITNLQMTDDHTYNRNMDL
;
A
#
# COMPACT_ATOMS: atom_id res chain seq x y z
N MET A 1 -9.05 28.71 -56.03
CA MET A 1 -9.21 27.65 -55.01
C MET A 1 -7.82 27.19 -54.61
N SER A 2 -7.25 27.80 -53.58
CA SER A 2 -6.00 27.35 -52.95
C SER A 2 -6.09 27.74 -51.47
N LEU A 3 -6.37 26.75 -50.63
CA LEU A 3 -6.29 26.86 -49.18
C LEU A 3 -4.80 26.81 -48.80
N ILE A 4 -4.27 27.89 -48.24
CA ILE A 4 -2.99 27.86 -47.53
C ILE A 4 -3.33 27.56 -46.07
N PHE A 5 -3.03 26.33 -45.62
CA PHE A 5 -3.09 25.97 -44.22
C PHE A 5 -1.91 26.60 -43.49
N LEU A 6 -2.18 27.57 -42.60
CA LEU A 6 -1.24 27.91 -41.53
C LEU A 6 -1.25 26.76 -40.51
N LEU A 7 -0.16 26.00 -40.44
CA LEU A 7 0.13 25.15 -39.29
C LEU A 7 0.76 26.04 -38.21
N THR A 8 -0.08 26.60 -37.34
CA THR A 8 0.37 27.24 -36.11
C THR A 8 0.85 26.18 -35.13
N THR A 9 2.06 26.41 -34.63
CA THR A 9 2.76 25.71 -33.55
C THR A 9 1.86 25.32 -32.38
N GLY A 10 1.82 24.03 -32.06
CA GLY A 10 1.04 23.50 -30.94
C GLY A 10 1.84 22.50 -30.10
N CYS A 11 3.07 22.83 -29.70
CA CYS A 11 3.64 22.25 -28.49
C CYS A 11 3.09 23.05 -27.31
N ALA A 12 1.86 22.76 -26.90
CA ALA A 12 1.37 23.20 -25.60
C ALA A 12 2.15 22.40 -24.55
N ASN A 13 3.31 22.93 -24.13
CA ASN A 13 3.98 22.43 -22.93
C ASN A 13 3.03 22.73 -21.77
N ALA A 14 2.39 21.69 -21.25
CA ALA A 14 1.77 21.77 -19.94
C ALA A 14 2.84 22.27 -18.95
N PRO A 15 2.50 23.14 -17.99
CA PRO A 15 3.47 23.59 -17.01
C PRO A 15 3.97 22.37 -16.23
N ILE A 16 5.24 22.02 -16.45
CA ILE A 16 5.94 21.03 -15.62
C ILE A 16 6.23 21.74 -14.30
N TRP A 17 5.38 21.50 -13.31
CA TRP A 17 5.66 21.93 -11.94
C TRP A 17 6.79 21.07 -11.40
N GLN A 18 7.98 21.65 -11.29
CA GLN A 18 9.07 21.07 -10.51
C GLN A 18 9.07 21.75 -9.15
N ALA A 19 8.82 20.98 -8.10
CA ALA A 19 9.05 21.46 -6.75
C ALA A 19 10.52 21.88 -6.62
N PRO A 20 10.83 23.08 -6.08
CA PRO A 20 12.20 23.42 -5.74
C PRO A 20 12.80 22.33 -4.85
N GLY A 21 14.09 22.05 -4.98
CA GLY A 21 14.77 21.01 -4.18
C GLY A 21 14.60 21.18 -2.65
N GLU A 22 14.27 22.40 -2.22
CA GLU A 22 13.98 22.79 -0.84
C GLU A 22 12.61 22.30 -0.32
N VAL A 23 11.71 21.90 -1.22
CA VAL A 23 10.36 21.39 -0.93
C VAL A 23 10.26 19.87 -1.14
N LEU A 24 11.31 19.26 -1.71
CA LEU A 24 11.41 17.80 -1.80
C LEU A 24 11.63 17.21 -0.40
N VAL A 25 11.11 16.00 -0.17
CA VAL A 25 11.35 15.24 1.06
C VAL A 25 12.85 15.18 1.31
N THR A 26 13.31 15.65 2.47
CA THR A 26 14.74 15.71 2.77
C THR A 26 15.30 14.29 2.91
N GLU A 27 16.59 14.07 2.59
CA GLU A 27 17.23 12.77 2.83
C GLU A 27 17.09 12.35 4.31
N GLN A 28 17.10 13.31 5.24
CA GLN A 28 16.84 13.04 6.65
C GLN A 28 15.41 12.50 6.90
N ALA A 29 14.38 13.06 6.26
CA ALA A 29 13.01 12.56 6.34
C ALA A 29 12.87 11.17 5.69
N ILE A 30 13.57 10.91 4.58
CA ILE A 30 13.63 9.58 3.95
C ILE A 30 14.30 8.58 4.90
N THR A 31 15.45 8.92 5.46
CA THR A 31 16.20 8.10 6.44
C THR A 31 15.35 7.80 7.69
N LEU A 32 14.60 8.79 8.19
CA LEU A 32 13.65 8.57 9.30
C LEU A 32 12.51 7.61 8.90
N ALA A 33 11.94 7.76 7.71
CA ALA A 33 10.88 6.89 7.20
C ALA A 33 11.36 5.44 6.94
N LEU A 34 12.59 5.28 6.47
CA LEU A 34 13.21 3.96 6.24
C LEU A 34 13.76 3.32 7.52
N ASN A 35 13.74 4.04 8.65
CA ASN A 35 14.21 3.62 9.97
C ASN A 35 15.72 3.47 10.07
N ASP A 36 16.44 4.24 9.26
CA ASP A 36 17.89 4.31 9.28
C ASP A 36 18.40 5.15 10.47
N LEU A 37 17.51 5.81 11.22
CA LEU A 37 17.79 6.45 12.50
C LEU A 37 16.92 5.84 13.60
N GLU A 38 17.51 4.94 14.38
CA GLU A 38 16.97 4.54 15.67
C GLU A 38 17.31 5.64 16.71
N GLY A 39 16.30 6.10 17.46
CA GLY A 39 16.52 7.06 18.54
C GLY A 39 15.70 8.34 18.39
N GLY A 40 14.41 8.24 18.70
CA GLY A 40 13.55 9.38 18.99
C GLY A 40 12.63 8.96 20.12
N SER A 41 12.50 9.80 21.15
CA SER A 41 11.48 9.60 22.17
C SER A 41 10.14 10.00 21.55
N TYR A 42 9.42 9.02 20.99
CA TYR A 42 8.07 9.22 20.45
C TYR A 42 7.07 9.11 21.61
N THR A 43 7.12 10.04 22.55
CA THR A 43 6.19 10.09 23.67
C THR A 43 4.86 10.69 23.20
N ASN A 44 4.15 9.96 22.36
CA ASN A 44 2.72 10.14 22.23
C ASN A 44 2.06 9.05 23.07
N ASP A 45 1.56 9.49 24.22
CA ASP A 45 0.74 8.65 25.09
C ASP A 45 -0.71 8.78 24.62
N PHE A 46 -1.33 7.66 24.27
CA PHE A 46 -2.73 7.58 23.86
C PHE A 46 -3.38 6.39 24.55
N GLU A 47 -4.63 6.52 24.92
CA GLU A 47 -5.39 5.40 25.48
C GLU A 47 -5.82 4.44 24.35
N SER A 48 -5.81 3.13 24.62
CA SER A 48 -6.20 2.14 23.60
C SER A 48 -7.65 2.29 23.12
N ASP A 49 -8.53 2.83 23.96
CA ASP A 49 -9.96 2.97 23.69
C ASP A 49 -10.30 4.12 22.74
N VAL A 50 -9.41 5.11 22.59
CA VAL A 50 -9.60 6.23 21.64
C VAL A 50 -9.17 5.89 20.22
N ILE A 51 -8.43 4.79 20.00
CA ILE A 51 -8.01 4.38 18.67
C ILE A 51 -9.22 3.88 17.88
N PRO A 52 -9.54 4.45 16.70
CA PRO A 52 -10.70 4.02 15.92
C PRO A 52 -10.54 2.57 15.44
N ASP A 53 -11.67 1.89 15.26
CA ASP A 53 -11.70 0.57 14.62
C ASP A 53 -11.68 0.76 13.10
N ILE A 54 -10.48 0.70 12.53
CA ILE A 54 -10.27 0.81 11.08
C ILE A 54 -10.72 -0.52 10.43
N PRO A 55 -11.54 -0.49 9.36
CA PRO A 55 -11.96 -1.71 8.69
C PRO A 55 -10.77 -2.41 8.02
N ALA A 56 -10.68 -3.73 8.15
CA ALA A 56 -9.66 -4.51 7.44
C ALA A 56 -9.77 -4.30 5.92
N PRO A 57 -8.65 -4.07 5.19
CA PRO A 57 -8.68 -4.02 3.74
C PRO A 57 -9.17 -5.34 3.15
N LYS A 58 -10.02 -5.24 2.13
CA LYS A 58 -10.64 -6.36 1.40
C LYS A 58 -10.60 -6.19 -0.10
N ALA A 59 -10.45 -4.96 -0.60
CA ALA A 59 -10.37 -4.70 -2.02
C ALA A 59 -9.04 -5.23 -2.57
N LEU A 60 -9.08 -5.74 -3.79
CA LEU A 60 -7.89 -6.21 -4.49
C LEU A 60 -7.51 -5.20 -5.57
N ARG A 61 -6.30 -4.65 -5.46
CA ARG A 61 -5.62 -3.96 -6.55
C ARG A 61 -4.96 -5.03 -7.43
N PRO A 62 -5.29 -5.13 -8.73
CA PRO A 62 -4.63 -6.11 -9.59
C PRO A 62 -3.12 -5.90 -9.57
N CYS A 63 -2.38 -6.88 -9.05
CA CYS A 63 -0.94 -6.85 -8.95
C CYS A 63 -0.28 -6.85 -10.34
N CYS A 64 0.82 -6.12 -10.47
CA CYS A 64 1.56 -6.03 -11.73
C CYS A 64 2.72 -7.00 -11.68
N ALA A 65 2.57 -8.20 -12.25
CA ALA A 65 3.71 -9.09 -12.36
C ALA A 65 4.78 -8.53 -13.32
N PHE A 66 6.06 -8.68 -12.97
CA PHE A 66 7.16 -8.36 -13.86
C PHE A 66 7.04 -9.06 -15.22
N GLY A 67 6.76 -8.29 -16.27
CA GLY A 67 6.54 -8.82 -17.61
C GLY A 67 5.91 -7.80 -18.55
N ASN A 68 5.73 -8.18 -19.80
CA ASN A 68 5.00 -7.39 -20.80
C ASN A 68 3.92 -8.26 -21.44
N GLY A 69 2.77 -7.68 -21.76
CA GLY A 69 1.67 -8.37 -22.43
C GLY A 69 1.02 -9.46 -21.57
N LEU A 70 0.93 -9.24 -20.26
CA LEU A 70 0.20 -10.13 -19.37
C LEU A 70 -1.26 -10.20 -19.82
N MET A 71 -1.66 -11.38 -20.28
CA MET A 71 -3.02 -11.66 -20.69
C MET A 71 -3.77 -12.26 -19.52
N VAL A 72 -4.86 -11.61 -19.15
CA VAL A 72 -5.79 -12.16 -18.17
C VAL A 72 -6.68 -13.19 -18.85
N LYS A 73 -6.86 -14.31 -18.16
CA LYS A 73 -7.88 -15.30 -18.51
C LYS A 73 -8.90 -15.37 -17.39
N LEU A 74 -10.16 -15.59 -17.73
CA LEU A 74 -11.19 -16.02 -16.79
C LEU A 74 -11.52 -17.47 -17.14
N GLY A 75 -10.92 -18.42 -16.41
CA GLY A 75 -10.91 -19.83 -16.81
C GLY A 75 -10.07 -20.05 -18.08
N GLU A 76 -10.64 -20.66 -19.11
CA GLU A 76 -9.95 -20.88 -20.40
C GLU A 76 -10.14 -19.73 -21.39
N ILE A 77 -10.99 -18.75 -21.06
CA ILE A 77 -11.35 -17.66 -21.97
C ILE A 77 -10.40 -16.47 -21.74
N PRO A 78 -9.59 -16.08 -22.73
CA PRO A 78 -8.83 -14.84 -22.64
C PRO A 78 -9.79 -13.64 -22.63
N LEU A 79 -9.57 -12.69 -21.71
CA LEU A 79 -10.31 -11.43 -21.71
C LEU A 79 -9.81 -10.55 -22.86
N VAL A 80 -10.43 -10.73 -24.04
CA VAL A 80 -10.06 -10.01 -25.26
C VAL A 80 -10.26 -8.50 -25.06
N GLY A 81 -9.18 -7.74 -25.22
CA GLY A 81 -9.17 -6.27 -25.06
C GLY A 81 -8.71 -5.78 -23.69
N PHE A 82 -8.58 -6.66 -22.68
CA PHE A 82 -7.97 -6.30 -21.39
C PHE A 82 -6.45 -6.37 -21.53
N LYS A 83 -5.77 -5.23 -21.33
CA LYS A 83 -4.31 -5.13 -21.22
C LYS A 83 -4.00 -4.43 -19.92
N LEU A 84 -3.15 -5.06 -19.10
CA LEU A 84 -2.55 -4.37 -17.96
C LEU A 84 -1.31 -3.63 -18.50
N ASP A 85 -1.37 -2.30 -18.52
CA ASP A 85 -0.20 -1.48 -18.81
C ASP A 85 0.72 -1.54 -17.60
N ASN A 86 1.74 -2.40 -17.68
CA ASN A 86 2.57 -2.74 -16.54
C ASN A 86 3.54 -1.65 -16.11
N ILE A 87 3.90 -0.67 -16.96
CA ILE A 87 4.87 0.39 -16.59
C ILE A 87 4.18 1.76 -16.70
N ARG A 88 4.27 2.56 -15.63
CA ARG A 88 3.65 3.88 -15.53
C ARG A 88 4.68 4.96 -15.21
N ALA A 89 4.41 6.17 -15.69
CA ALA A 89 5.11 7.35 -15.18
C ALA A 89 4.56 7.73 -13.80
N PRO A 90 5.37 8.30 -12.89
CA PRO A 90 4.88 8.77 -11.59
C PRO A 90 3.70 9.74 -11.71
N SER A 91 3.70 10.60 -12.73
CA SER A 91 2.61 11.56 -12.99
C SER A 91 1.26 10.92 -13.30
N ASP A 92 1.24 9.63 -13.58
CA ASP A 92 0.05 8.93 -14.07
C ASP A 92 -0.65 8.14 -12.96
N LEU A 93 -0.07 7.96 -11.78
CA LEU A 93 -0.54 7.03 -10.73
C LEU A 93 -1.89 7.36 -10.09
N GLY A 94 -2.32 8.62 -10.20
CA GLY A 94 -3.55 9.11 -9.57
C GLY A 94 -3.52 9.08 -8.03
N PRO A 95 -4.56 9.63 -7.38
CA PRO A 95 -4.59 9.75 -5.92
C PRO A 95 -4.86 8.40 -5.25
N HIS A 96 -4.27 8.18 -4.08
CA HIS A 96 -4.52 7.05 -3.21
C HIS A 96 -5.89 7.12 -2.55
N LYS A 97 -6.53 5.96 -2.37
CA LYS A 97 -7.73 5.77 -1.55
C LYS A 97 -7.59 4.49 -0.72
N TYR A 98 -7.77 4.60 0.60
CA TYR A 98 -7.73 3.45 1.50
C TYR A 98 -8.69 2.34 1.06
N ASP A 99 -8.17 1.11 0.99
CA ASP A 99 -8.91 -0.08 0.61
C ASP A 99 -9.65 0.09 -0.74
N ASN A 100 -8.96 0.73 -1.69
CA ASN A 100 -9.39 0.82 -3.08
C ASN A 100 -8.96 -0.42 -3.87
N GLY A 101 -9.65 -0.69 -4.96
CA GLY A 101 -9.34 -1.83 -5.83
C GLY A 101 -10.44 -2.06 -6.85
N LEU A 102 -10.06 -2.76 -7.93
CA LEU A 102 -10.98 -3.05 -9.04
C LEU A 102 -12.09 -4.03 -8.63
N ILE A 103 -11.86 -4.84 -7.58
CA ILE A 103 -12.76 -5.90 -7.13
C ILE A 103 -12.79 -5.92 -5.59
N SER A 104 -14.00 -5.88 -5.03
CA SER A 104 -14.26 -6.08 -3.60
C SER A 104 -14.97 -7.42 -3.37
N PHE A 105 -14.60 -8.14 -2.31
CA PHE A 105 -15.22 -9.41 -1.91
C PHE A 105 -16.44 -9.24 -0.99
N ASP A 106 -16.81 -8.00 -0.67
CA ASP A 106 -17.97 -7.68 0.15
C ASP A 106 -19.17 -7.30 -0.73
N LEU A 107 -20.21 -8.16 -0.75
CA LEU A 107 -21.43 -7.92 -1.52
C LEU A 107 -22.24 -6.70 -1.04
N ALA A 108 -21.90 -6.13 0.13
CA ALA A 108 -22.46 -4.89 0.65
C ALA A 108 -21.62 -3.65 0.29
N ASP A 109 -20.53 -3.81 -0.46
CA ASP A 109 -19.64 -2.72 -0.83
C ASP A 109 -20.31 -1.80 -1.87
N ASN A 110 -20.73 -0.61 -1.41
CA ASN A 110 -21.33 0.44 -2.23
C ASN A 110 -20.31 1.50 -2.66
N ARG A 111 -19.01 1.25 -2.50
CA ARG A 111 -17.94 2.14 -2.99
C ARG A 111 -17.93 2.08 -4.52
N GLY A 112 -18.45 3.12 -5.16
CA GLY A 112 -18.70 3.14 -6.60
C GLY A 112 -17.45 2.87 -7.45
N TRP A 113 -17.68 2.43 -8.69
CA TRP A 113 -16.68 2.01 -9.70
C TRP A 113 -15.71 3.12 -10.21
N ILE A 114 -15.65 4.28 -9.55
CA ILE A 114 -14.79 5.39 -10.02
C ILE A 114 -13.42 5.23 -9.35
N ASP A 115 -12.64 4.31 -9.93
CA ASP A 115 -11.22 4.15 -9.63
C ASP A 115 -10.42 5.16 -10.45
N ASP A 116 -9.66 6.01 -9.74
CA ASP A 116 -8.66 6.94 -10.31
C ASP A 116 -7.24 6.53 -9.93
N GLU A 117 -7.06 5.40 -9.24
CA GLU A 117 -5.74 4.82 -8.99
C GLU A 117 -5.25 4.06 -10.24
N ASN A 118 -4.25 4.61 -10.92
CA ASN A 118 -3.62 3.94 -12.05
C ASN A 118 -2.42 3.13 -11.58
N ASN A 119 -2.69 2.04 -10.86
CA ASN A 119 -1.66 1.12 -10.37
C ASN A 119 -0.82 0.53 -11.53
N GLY A 120 0.46 0.28 -11.26
CA GLY A 120 1.46 -0.12 -12.24
C GLY A 120 2.86 -0.23 -11.65
N LEU A 121 3.83 -0.69 -12.45
CA LEU A 121 5.24 -0.64 -12.10
C LEU A 121 5.82 0.75 -12.41
N VAL A 122 6.45 1.36 -11.42
CA VAL A 122 7.22 2.59 -11.59
C VAL A 122 8.69 2.27 -11.45
N TYR A 123 9.52 2.82 -12.35
CA TYR A 123 10.96 2.72 -12.21
C TYR A 123 11.52 3.94 -11.47
N THR A 124 12.34 3.69 -10.46
CA THR A 124 13.11 4.71 -9.74
C THR A 124 14.60 4.40 -9.83
N CYS A 125 15.45 5.43 -9.82
CA CYS A 125 16.89 5.23 -9.95
C CYS A 125 17.52 4.48 -8.77
N ARG A 126 16.95 4.58 -7.56
CA ARG A 126 17.49 3.94 -6.34
C ARG A 126 16.75 2.66 -5.96
N GLY A 127 15.44 2.61 -6.13
CA GLY A 127 14.59 1.47 -5.75
C GLY A 127 14.36 0.47 -6.88
N GLY A 128 14.75 0.78 -8.12
CA GLY A 128 14.47 -0.07 -9.27
C GLY A 128 12.98 -0.04 -9.62
N PHE A 129 12.42 -1.20 -9.98
CA PHE A 129 11.00 -1.35 -10.27
C PHE A 129 10.20 -1.47 -8.97
N ILE A 130 9.13 -0.68 -8.86
CA ILE A 130 8.24 -0.60 -7.72
C ILE A 130 6.83 -0.91 -8.19
N ASP A 131 6.19 -1.93 -7.64
CA ASP A 131 4.77 -2.18 -7.84
C ASP A 131 3.95 -1.31 -6.89
N VAL A 132 3.27 -0.32 -7.46
CA VAL A 132 2.47 0.64 -6.69
C VAL A 132 1.24 -0.01 -6.04
N ALA A 133 0.68 -1.07 -6.62
CA ALA A 133 -0.42 -1.80 -6.00
C ALA A 133 0.03 -2.42 -4.68
N HIS A 134 1.15 -3.15 -4.71
CA HIS A 134 1.76 -3.74 -3.52
C HIS A 134 2.13 -2.68 -2.46
N VAL A 135 2.68 -1.54 -2.87
CA VAL A 135 2.98 -0.43 -1.95
C VAL A 135 1.71 0.05 -1.23
N ARG A 136 0.62 0.28 -1.98
CA ARG A 136 -0.65 0.79 -1.44
C ARG A 136 -1.36 -0.24 -0.56
N ASP A 137 -1.47 -1.49 -1.02
CA ASP A 137 -2.11 -2.58 -0.25
C ASP A 137 -1.40 -2.83 1.08
N ASN A 138 -0.06 -2.86 1.08
CA ASN A 138 0.71 -3.07 2.30
C ASN A 138 0.71 -1.84 3.22
N ALA A 139 0.57 -0.64 2.66
CA ALA A 139 0.38 0.56 3.46
C ALA A 139 -0.97 0.55 4.18
N ASP A 140 -2.06 0.26 3.45
CA ASP A 140 -3.42 0.14 4.00
C ASP A 140 -3.47 -0.93 5.10
N MET A 141 -2.90 -2.11 4.84
CA MET A 141 -2.80 -3.20 5.80
C MET A 141 -1.99 -2.80 7.04
N THR A 142 -0.91 -2.02 6.87
CA THR A 142 -0.10 -1.51 7.99
C THR A 142 -0.89 -0.56 8.88
N ILE A 143 -1.68 0.35 8.30
CA ILE A 143 -2.54 1.25 9.07
C ILE A 143 -3.56 0.47 9.89
N PHE A 144 -4.25 -0.47 9.24
CA PHE A 144 -5.20 -1.35 9.91
C PHE A 144 -4.55 -2.11 11.08
N LEU A 145 -3.42 -2.77 10.85
CA LEU A 145 -2.74 -3.57 11.86
C LEU A 145 -2.13 -2.74 12.98
N ALA A 146 -1.66 -1.53 12.70
CA ALA A 146 -1.21 -0.60 13.73
C ALA A 146 -2.37 -0.14 14.62
N ALA A 147 -3.55 0.14 14.05
CA ALA A 147 -4.74 0.45 14.82
C ALA A 147 -5.19 -0.74 15.69
N GLN A 148 -5.17 -1.96 15.14
CA GLN A 148 -5.48 -3.16 15.92
C GLN A 148 -4.45 -3.41 17.02
N ALA A 149 -3.16 -3.19 16.76
CA ALA A 149 -2.12 -3.24 17.79
C ALA A 149 -2.39 -2.22 18.89
N GLY A 150 -2.72 -0.98 18.55
CA GLY A 150 -3.06 0.08 19.51
C GLY A 150 -4.28 -0.24 20.36
N ARG A 151 -5.32 -0.85 19.77
CA ARG A 151 -6.53 -1.25 20.52
C ARG A 151 -6.29 -2.42 21.47
N ASN A 152 -5.38 -3.32 21.12
CA ASN A 152 -5.13 -4.56 21.86
C ASN A 152 -3.87 -4.52 22.74
N MET A 153 -3.07 -3.43 22.71
CA MET A 153 -1.78 -3.40 23.40
C MET A 153 -1.85 -3.50 24.94
N ASP A 154 -2.96 -3.09 25.56
CA ASP A 154 -3.07 -3.12 27.04
C ASP A 154 -3.66 -4.44 27.57
N LYS A 155 -4.56 -5.08 26.81
CA LYS A 155 -5.35 -6.25 27.27
C LYS A 155 -5.11 -7.52 26.45
N GLY A 156 -4.41 -7.41 25.32
CA GLY A 156 -4.36 -8.45 24.31
C GLY A 156 -5.70 -8.62 23.60
N GLY A 157 -5.71 -9.54 22.63
CA GLY A 157 -6.90 -9.85 21.86
C GLY A 157 -6.57 -10.73 20.66
N ILE A 158 -7.61 -11.09 19.91
CA ILE A 158 -7.48 -11.91 18.71
C ILE A 158 -8.31 -11.25 17.62
N ILE A 159 -7.69 -11.07 16.45
CA ILE A 159 -8.41 -10.71 15.23
C ILE A 159 -8.32 -11.87 14.24
N LYS A 160 -9.42 -12.11 13.53
CA LYS A 160 -9.48 -13.07 12.41
C LYS A 160 -9.46 -12.26 11.11
N LEU A 161 -8.53 -12.58 10.22
CA LEU A 161 -8.50 -11.99 8.88
C LEU A 161 -9.26 -12.87 7.89
N PRO A 162 -9.63 -12.34 6.72
CA PRO A 162 -10.13 -13.15 5.62
C PRO A 162 -9.18 -14.32 5.30
N ASP A 163 -9.76 -15.45 4.88
CA ASP A 163 -8.99 -16.63 4.46
C ASP A 163 -8.17 -16.29 3.21
N GLN A 164 -6.88 -16.59 3.22
CA GLN A 164 -5.99 -16.46 2.07
C GLN A 164 -5.19 -17.75 1.83
N GLY A 165 -5.90 -18.85 1.58
CA GLY A 165 -5.30 -20.18 1.45
C GLY A 165 -5.15 -20.89 2.80
N GLY A 166 -5.87 -20.40 3.81
CA GLY A 166 -5.86 -20.87 5.19
C GLY A 166 -6.47 -19.84 6.15
N GLU A 167 -6.86 -20.30 7.34
CA GLU A 167 -7.35 -19.41 8.40
C GLU A 167 -6.21 -18.59 9.00
N ILE A 168 -6.38 -17.28 9.04
CA ILE A 168 -5.39 -16.35 9.59
C ILE A 168 -5.93 -15.73 10.88
N HIS A 169 -5.18 -15.93 11.96
CA HIS A 169 -5.44 -15.35 13.28
C HIS A 169 -4.22 -14.56 13.75
N ILE A 170 -4.44 -13.32 14.16
CA ILE A 170 -3.41 -12.51 14.80
C ILE A 170 -3.74 -12.40 16.28
N ILE A 171 -2.81 -12.86 17.11
CA ILE A 171 -2.95 -12.91 18.56
C ILE A 171 -2.08 -11.84 19.18
N PHE A 172 -2.71 -10.83 19.76
CA PHE A 172 -2.06 -9.77 20.51
C PHE A 172 -1.95 -10.17 21.97
N HIS A 173 -0.76 -10.02 22.53
CA HIS A 173 -0.52 -10.10 23.97
C HIS A 173 -0.36 -8.69 24.54
N PRO A 174 -0.76 -8.45 25.81
CA PRO A 174 -0.47 -7.19 26.48
C PRO A 174 1.01 -6.85 26.40
N ILE A 175 1.32 -5.61 26.01
CA ILE A 175 2.70 -5.13 25.94
C ILE A 175 3.18 -4.81 27.37
N PRO A 176 4.34 -5.34 27.79
CA PRO A 176 4.94 -5.01 29.08
C PRO A 176 5.16 -3.50 29.26
N LYS A 177 4.89 -3.00 30.46
CA LYS A 177 5.02 -1.56 30.78
C LYS A 177 6.43 -1.04 30.55
N GLU A 178 7.43 -1.88 30.75
CA GLU A 178 8.84 -1.56 30.53
C GLU A 178 9.09 -1.16 29.08
N LEU A 179 8.53 -1.90 28.12
CA LEU A 179 8.65 -1.59 26.70
C LEU A 179 7.86 -0.33 26.33
N LEU A 180 6.67 -0.14 26.91
CA LEU A 180 5.88 1.08 26.70
C LEU A 180 6.64 2.33 27.15
N ASN A 181 7.30 2.25 28.31
CA ASN A 181 8.10 3.34 28.85
C ASN A 181 9.37 3.61 28.05
N GLU A 182 10.01 2.55 27.52
CA GLU A 182 11.26 2.66 26.76
C GLU A 182 11.04 3.20 25.34
N TYR A 183 10.05 2.68 24.62
CA TYR A 183 9.86 2.95 23.19
C TYR A 183 8.70 3.89 22.88
N GLY A 184 7.75 4.04 23.81
CA GLY A 184 6.51 4.79 23.58
C GLY A 184 5.48 4.00 22.77
N ARG A 185 4.20 4.33 23.00
CA ARG A 185 3.06 3.59 22.42
C ARG A 185 3.02 3.69 20.90
N LEU A 186 3.19 4.91 20.37
CA LEU A 186 3.07 5.19 18.92
C LEU A 186 4.13 4.45 18.09
N LEU A 187 5.38 4.43 18.56
CA LEU A 187 6.44 3.70 17.87
C LEU A 187 6.17 2.20 17.89
N LEU A 188 5.78 1.65 19.03
CA LEU A 188 5.52 0.21 19.15
C LEU A 188 4.37 -0.25 18.26
N VAL A 189 3.24 0.46 18.23
CA VAL A 189 2.10 0.07 17.37
C VAL A 189 2.45 0.21 15.89
N SER A 190 3.21 1.24 15.51
CA SER A 190 3.70 1.40 14.13
C SER A 190 4.62 0.24 13.73
N ARG A 191 5.55 -0.17 14.62
CA ARG A 191 6.47 -1.28 14.38
C ARG A 191 5.77 -2.63 14.29
N ILE A 192 4.81 -2.88 15.18
CA ILE A 192 4.00 -4.09 15.18
C ILE A 192 3.16 -4.15 13.89
N GLY A 193 2.53 -3.04 13.51
CA GLY A 193 1.77 -2.93 12.25
C GLY A 193 2.64 -3.24 11.02
N GLN A 194 3.79 -2.57 10.91
CA GLN A 194 4.76 -2.79 9.83
C GLN A 194 5.21 -4.25 9.73
N TRP A 195 5.66 -4.82 10.85
CA TRP A 195 6.16 -6.18 10.88
C TRP A 195 5.06 -7.17 10.51
N THR A 196 3.87 -7.01 11.10
CA THR A 196 2.75 -7.93 10.86
C THR A 196 2.28 -7.86 9.41
N ALA A 197 2.14 -6.65 8.83
CA ALA A 197 1.77 -6.48 7.42
C ALA A 197 2.77 -7.17 6.48
N PHE A 198 4.07 -6.96 6.70
CA PHE A 198 5.10 -7.60 5.88
C PHE A 198 5.15 -9.12 6.06
N GLN A 199 4.88 -9.65 7.26
CA GLN A 199 4.74 -11.09 7.45
C GLN A 199 3.54 -11.65 6.69
N LEU A 200 2.40 -10.96 6.74
CA LEU A 200 1.21 -11.38 5.99
C LEU A 200 1.47 -11.37 4.48
N SER A 201 2.18 -10.36 3.96
CA SER A 201 2.54 -10.31 2.54
C SER A 201 3.42 -11.49 2.14
N ILE A 202 4.43 -11.87 2.95
CA ILE A 202 5.25 -13.05 2.67
C ILE A 202 4.38 -14.33 2.64
N TRP A 203 3.45 -14.49 3.59
CA TRP A 203 2.55 -15.65 3.59
C TRP A 203 1.60 -15.66 2.40
N HIS A 204 1.13 -14.48 1.97
CA HIS A 204 0.35 -14.33 0.75
C HIS A 204 1.14 -14.84 -0.47
N GLU A 205 2.41 -14.43 -0.61
CA GLU A 205 3.26 -14.90 -1.73
C GLU A 205 3.53 -16.40 -1.70
N ILE A 206 3.71 -16.97 -0.50
CA ILE A 206 3.83 -18.43 -0.35
C ILE A 206 2.55 -19.11 -0.82
N ALA A 207 1.38 -18.65 -0.36
CA ALA A 207 0.10 -19.25 -0.72
C ALA A 207 -0.13 -19.17 -2.23
N THR A 208 0.07 -18.00 -2.84
CA THR A 208 -0.15 -17.77 -4.28
C THR A 208 0.86 -18.54 -5.14
N TRP A 209 2.11 -18.71 -4.68
CA TRP A 209 3.09 -19.59 -5.33
C TRP A 209 2.61 -21.05 -5.43
N TYR A 210 1.93 -21.53 -4.38
CA TYR A 210 1.36 -22.88 -4.30
C TYR A 210 -0.07 -22.99 -4.89
N GLY A 211 -0.56 -21.94 -5.54
CA GLY A 211 -1.80 -21.98 -6.33
C GLY A 211 -3.04 -21.47 -5.63
N PHE A 212 -2.90 -20.84 -4.46
CA PHE A 212 -3.95 -19.95 -3.97
C PHE A 212 -4.16 -18.80 -4.96
N ALA A 213 -5.40 -18.34 -5.07
CA ALA A 213 -5.74 -17.14 -5.80
C ALA A 213 -6.90 -16.44 -5.08
N SER A 214 -6.70 -15.16 -4.79
CA SER A 214 -7.67 -14.19 -4.29
C SER A 214 -8.88 -14.14 -5.22
N LEU A 215 -8.67 -14.25 -6.54
CA LEU A 215 -9.73 -14.29 -7.53
C LEU A 215 -9.77 -15.63 -8.25
N ILE A 216 -10.97 -16.23 -8.28
CA ILE A 216 -11.22 -17.46 -9.02
C ILE A 216 -10.86 -17.26 -10.50
N GLY A 217 -9.89 -18.04 -10.97
CA GLY A 217 -9.45 -18.01 -12.36
C GLY A 217 -8.40 -16.95 -12.68
N TRP A 218 -7.90 -16.18 -11.70
CA TRP A 218 -6.74 -15.30 -11.86
C TRP A 218 -5.52 -15.90 -11.14
N PRO A 219 -4.60 -16.57 -11.85
CA PRO A 219 -3.42 -17.13 -11.21
C PRO A 219 -2.48 -16.01 -10.75
N GLU A 220 -2.32 -15.84 -9.44
CA GLU A 220 -1.39 -14.84 -8.86
C GLU A 220 0.05 -15.35 -8.79
N LYS A 221 0.26 -16.63 -9.06
CA LYS A 221 1.59 -17.29 -9.05
C LYS A 221 2.69 -16.55 -9.83
N LEU A 222 2.32 -15.82 -10.90
CA LEU A 222 3.29 -15.07 -11.70
C LEU A 222 3.77 -13.79 -11.01
N SER A 223 2.95 -13.23 -10.13
CA SER A 223 3.30 -12.09 -9.29
C SER A 223 4.14 -12.55 -8.09
N SER A 224 3.87 -13.76 -7.60
CA SER A 224 4.48 -14.31 -6.38
C SER A 224 6.00 -14.32 -6.42
N PHE A 225 6.62 -13.58 -5.50
CA PHE A 225 8.08 -13.45 -5.41
C PHE A 225 8.74 -12.94 -6.70
N SER A 226 8.03 -12.10 -7.46
CA SER A 226 8.64 -11.32 -8.53
C SER A 226 9.74 -10.39 -7.94
N PRO A 227 10.76 -10.00 -8.73
CA PRO A 227 11.91 -9.26 -8.20
C PRO A 227 11.58 -7.97 -7.43
N GLU A 228 10.49 -7.30 -7.81
CA GLU A 228 9.98 -6.06 -7.22
C GLU A 228 9.08 -6.28 -6.00
N ASP A 229 8.47 -7.45 -5.87
CA ASP A 229 7.30 -7.68 -5.01
C ASP A 229 7.64 -7.50 -3.52
N LEU A 230 8.56 -8.30 -2.97
CA LEU A 230 8.94 -8.18 -1.56
C LEU A 230 9.48 -6.79 -1.18
N TYR A 231 10.19 -6.13 -2.11
CA TYR A 231 10.67 -4.76 -1.88
C TYR A 231 9.52 -3.76 -1.83
N SER A 232 8.56 -3.87 -2.76
CA SER A 232 7.38 -3.01 -2.85
C SER A 232 6.47 -3.20 -1.63
N ASN A 233 6.26 -4.45 -1.20
CA ASN A 233 5.55 -4.79 0.02
C ASN A 233 6.19 -4.10 1.24
N LEU A 234 7.50 -4.28 1.43
CA LEU A 234 8.23 -3.66 2.53
C LEU A 234 8.16 -2.13 2.46
N LEU A 235 8.36 -1.54 1.28
CA LEU A 235 8.30 -0.10 1.07
C LEU A 235 6.95 0.47 1.50
N GLY A 236 5.83 -0.16 1.11
CA GLY A 236 4.49 0.21 1.56
C GLY A 236 4.36 0.25 3.08
N THR A 237 4.83 -0.81 3.76
CA THR A 237 4.83 -0.83 5.23
C THR A 237 5.65 0.31 5.83
N LYS A 238 6.83 0.63 5.27
CA LYS A 238 7.69 1.70 5.78
C LYS A 238 7.08 3.08 5.62
N ILE A 239 6.46 3.34 4.46
CA ILE A 239 5.76 4.61 4.20
C ILE A 239 4.61 4.78 5.21
N ALA A 240 3.74 3.78 5.36
CA ALA A 240 2.65 3.82 6.34
C ALA A 240 3.18 3.98 7.78
N GLY A 241 4.25 3.29 8.12
CA GLY A 241 4.92 3.42 9.42
C GLY A 241 5.36 4.85 9.72
N SER A 242 5.93 5.54 8.72
CA SER A 242 6.31 6.94 8.80
C SER A 242 5.11 7.88 8.93
N ILE A 243 4.03 7.62 8.19
CA ILE A 243 2.79 8.40 8.30
C ILE A 243 2.19 8.29 9.71
N ILE A 244 2.21 7.09 10.30
CA ILE A 244 1.77 6.87 11.69
C ILE A 244 2.63 7.67 12.67
N THR A 245 3.96 7.52 12.62
CA THR A 245 4.86 8.13 13.61
C THR A 245 4.95 9.65 13.48
N ASN A 246 4.66 10.20 12.30
CA ASN A 246 4.57 11.64 12.05
C ASN A 246 3.16 12.22 12.31
N LEU A 247 2.21 11.43 12.81
CA LEU A 247 0.82 11.84 13.05
C LEU A 247 0.10 12.39 11.81
N GLN A 248 0.41 11.80 10.65
CA GLN A 248 -0.06 12.23 9.33
C GLN A 248 -1.29 11.41 8.85
N MET A 249 -2.08 10.86 9.77
CA MET A 249 -3.26 10.04 9.46
C MET A 249 -4.39 10.23 10.49
N THR A 250 -4.82 11.47 10.70
CA THR A 250 -5.93 11.78 11.62
C THR A 250 -7.28 11.27 11.14
N ASP A 251 -7.42 11.09 9.82
CA ASP A 251 -8.62 10.68 9.11
C ASP A 251 -8.22 10.05 7.75
N ASP A 252 -9.19 9.46 7.07
CA ASP A 252 -9.02 8.79 5.77
C ASP A 252 -8.49 9.75 4.69
N HIS A 253 -9.03 10.97 4.61
CA HIS A 253 -8.60 11.98 3.65
C HIS A 253 -7.14 12.39 3.85
N THR A 254 -6.73 12.62 5.10
CA THR A 254 -5.36 13.01 5.45
C THR A 254 -4.39 11.86 5.20
N TYR A 255 -4.78 10.63 5.54
CA TYR A 255 -3.99 9.45 5.22
C TYR A 255 -3.79 9.30 3.69
N ASN A 256 -4.89 9.34 2.92
CA ASN A 256 -4.86 9.23 1.46
C ASN A 256 -3.92 10.25 0.82
N ARG A 257 -4.06 11.52 1.19
CA ARG A 257 -3.19 12.59 0.68
C ARG A 257 -1.71 12.37 1.01
N ASN A 258 -1.40 11.80 2.18
CA ASN A 258 -0.02 11.56 2.58
C ASN A 258 0.56 10.25 1.99
N MET A 259 -0.29 9.39 1.41
CA MET A 259 0.09 8.22 0.63
C MET A 259 0.22 8.50 -0.87
N ASP A 260 -0.24 9.66 -1.36
CA ASP A 260 -0.06 10.08 -2.75
C ASP A 260 1.44 10.11 -3.10
N LEU A 261 1.81 9.41 -4.18
CA LEU A 261 3.18 9.26 -4.69
C LEU A 261 3.49 10.23 -5.83
#